data_AF-A0A7S1FXH7-F1
#
_entry.id   AF-A0A7S1FXH7-F1
#
_cell.length_a   1.000
_cell.length_b   1.000
_cell.length_c   1.000
_cell.angle_alpha   90.00
_cell.angle_beta   90.00
_cell.angle_gamma   90.00
#
_symmetry.space_group_name_H-M   'P 1'
#
loop_
_entity.id
_entity.type
_entity.pdbx_description
1 polymer ?
#
loop_
_entity_poly.entity_id
_entity_poly.type
_entity_poly.pdbx_seq_one_letter_code
_entity_poly.pdbx_strand_id
1 'polypeptide(L)'
;RRQPRRGVFAGVERRLPVPLRVYWKRRGGYGKGGGRQPGSAGGRRLGKSERNKDGTIPVSLRKPRRDARSIFSGVVFAVNARVLVKNCGVFDGLLRRVPDSQLLVWTATGEPPISRHKISGIEKYFMSVNLHHRVGFDCQICSNWIIGILYDMLVNLVALYWNFMNFVRYGKE
;
A
#
# COMPACT_ATOMS: atom_id res chain seq x y z
N ARG A 1 5.94 -22.09 -38.63
CA ARG A 1 6.09 -20.69 -38.17
C ARG A 1 4.91 -20.35 -37.26
N ARG A 2 5.08 -20.43 -35.93
CA ARG A 2 4.02 -20.13 -34.94
C ARG A 2 4.27 -18.74 -34.36
N GLN A 3 3.33 -17.82 -34.53
CA GLN A 3 3.40 -16.50 -33.89
C GLN A 3 3.18 -16.62 -32.38
N PRO A 4 3.88 -15.82 -31.55
CA PRO A 4 3.60 -15.76 -30.12
C PRO A 4 2.30 -15.00 -29.87
N ARG A 5 1.40 -15.63 -29.11
CA ARG A 5 0.15 -15.03 -28.64
C ARG A 5 0.47 -13.85 -27.72
N ARG A 6 -0.01 -12.65 -28.08
CA ARG A 6 -0.07 -11.49 -27.19
C ARG A 6 -0.93 -11.86 -25.98
N GLY A 7 -0.32 -11.93 -24.80
CA GLY A 7 -1.03 -12.02 -23.53
C GLY A 7 -1.79 -10.72 -23.28
N VAL A 8 -3.10 -10.74 -23.51
CA VAL A 8 -4.02 -9.69 -23.07
C VAL A 8 -4.15 -9.83 -21.55
N PHE A 9 -3.51 -8.94 -20.80
CA PHE A 9 -3.75 -8.82 -19.37
C PHE A 9 -5.15 -8.23 -19.18
N ALA A 10 -6.11 -9.09 -18.81
CA ALA A 10 -7.42 -8.67 -18.35
C ALA A 10 -7.24 -7.90 -17.03
N GLY A 11 -7.29 -6.57 -17.12
CA GLY A 11 -7.42 -5.70 -15.95
C GLY A 11 -8.77 -5.99 -15.30
N VAL A 12 -8.75 -6.68 -14.15
CA VAL A 12 -9.94 -6.84 -13.32
C VAL A 12 -10.20 -5.49 -12.66
N GLU A 13 -11.11 -4.73 -13.26
CA GLU A 13 -11.66 -3.48 -12.72
C GLU A 13 -12.48 -3.80 -11.46
N ARG A 14 -11.81 -3.95 -10.32
CA ARG A 14 -12.50 -3.98 -9.03
C ARG A 14 -12.74 -2.55 -8.59
N ARG A 15 -13.97 -2.08 -8.79
CA ARG A 15 -14.51 -0.87 -8.16
C ARG A 15 -14.47 -1.07 -6.64
N LEU A 16 -13.46 -0.50 -5.98
CA LEU A 16 -13.40 -0.47 -4.52
C LEU A 16 -14.05 0.83 -4.02
N PRO A 17 -15.16 0.75 -3.27
CA PRO A 17 -15.80 1.93 -2.69
C PRO A 17 -15.20 2.15 -1.30
N VAL A 18 -13.94 2.61 -1.22
CA VAL A 18 -13.38 3.02 0.07
C VAL A 18 -12.41 4.16 -0.14
N PRO A 19 -12.48 5.25 0.65
CA PRO A 19 -11.35 6.17 0.72
C PRO A 19 -10.13 5.35 1.15
N LEU A 20 -9.08 5.34 0.31
CA LEU A 20 -7.74 4.90 0.70
C LEU A 20 -7.24 5.85 1.80
N ARG A 21 -7.78 5.70 3.01
CA ARG A 21 -7.04 6.03 4.22
C ARG A 21 -5.82 5.15 4.16
N VAL A 22 -4.67 5.76 3.93
CA VAL A 22 -3.38 5.17 4.23
C VAL A 22 -3.44 4.73 5.70
N TYR A 23 -3.79 3.47 5.93
CA TYR A 23 -3.76 2.87 7.26
C TYR A 23 -2.29 2.60 7.56
N TRP A 24 -1.62 3.59 8.16
CA TRP A 24 -0.44 3.33 8.98
C TRP A 24 -0.88 2.49 10.19
N LYS A 25 -1.05 1.19 10.00
CA LYS A 25 -1.16 0.26 11.14
C LYS A 25 0.25 0.00 11.64
N ARG A 26 0.72 0.89 12.52
CA ARG A 26 1.92 0.71 13.35
C ARG A 26 1.72 -0.59 14.15
N ARG A 27 2.18 -1.74 13.64
CA ARG A 27 2.27 -2.97 14.46
C ARG A 27 3.38 -2.73 15.47
N GLY A 28 2.98 -2.27 16.66
CA GLY A 28 3.85 -2.17 17.81
C GLY A 28 4.29 -3.54 18.30
N GLY A 29 5.55 -3.60 18.71
CA GLY A 29 6.03 -4.33 19.89
C GLY A 29 5.84 -5.85 19.90
N TYR A 30 6.94 -6.56 19.63
CA TYR A 30 7.19 -7.83 20.29
C TYR A 30 7.47 -7.56 21.78
N GLY A 31 6.43 -7.60 22.60
CA GLY A 31 6.53 -7.64 24.06
C GLY A 31 6.03 -8.99 24.55
N LYS A 32 6.96 -9.91 24.81
CA LYS A 32 6.74 -11.17 25.53
C LYS A 32 6.85 -10.89 27.04
N GLY A 33 5.94 -11.45 27.83
CA GLY A 33 5.92 -11.43 29.30
C GLY A 33 4.67 -10.69 29.78
N GLY A 34 3.63 -11.32 30.32
CA GLY A 34 3.59 -12.48 31.20
C GLY A 34 3.21 -11.98 32.59
N GLY A 35 1.95 -12.14 33.02
CA GLY A 35 1.55 -11.77 34.38
C GLY A 35 0.07 -11.49 34.60
N ARG A 36 -0.66 -12.55 34.96
CA ARG A 36 -1.80 -12.65 35.91
C ARG A 36 -2.85 -11.51 36.00
N GLN A 37 -4.09 -11.87 35.66
CA GLN A 37 -5.33 -11.38 36.28
C GLN A 37 -5.35 -11.67 37.80
N PRO A 38 -6.04 -10.87 38.65
CA PRO A 38 -7.50 -10.97 38.79
C PRO A 38 -8.27 -9.67 39.07
N GLY A 39 -9.53 -9.66 38.61
CA GLY A 39 -10.70 -9.21 39.36
C GLY A 39 -10.81 -7.73 39.75
N SER A 40 -11.78 -7.04 39.16
CA SER A 40 -12.74 -6.23 39.94
C SER A 40 -13.96 -5.86 39.11
N ALA A 41 -15.11 -6.31 39.60
CA ALA A 41 -16.44 -5.90 39.20
C ALA A 41 -16.64 -4.40 39.47
N GLY A 42 -17.28 -3.68 38.55
CA GLY A 42 -17.51 -2.25 38.70
C GLY A 42 -18.64 -1.74 37.82
N GLY A 43 -19.87 -1.94 38.29
CA GLY A 43 -21.05 -1.09 38.11
C GLY A 43 -21.28 -0.36 36.78
N ARG A 44 -22.28 -0.85 36.04
CA ARG A 44 -23.05 -0.02 35.10
C ARG A 44 -23.75 1.11 35.88
N ARG A 45 -23.41 2.37 35.60
CA ARG A 45 -24.29 3.51 35.87
C ARG A 45 -24.85 4.01 34.54
N LEU A 46 -26.12 3.69 34.31
CA LEU A 46 -26.98 4.36 33.34
C LEU A 46 -27.11 5.83 33.76
N GLY A 47 -26.43 6.71 33.01
CA GLY A 47 -26.64 8.15 33.12
C GLY A 47 -28.06 8.49 32.70
N LYS A 48 -28.81 9.07 33.64
CA LYS A 48 -30.14 9.64 33.42
C LYS A 48 -30.05 10.71 32.35
N SER A 49 -30.89 10.57 31.33
CA SER A 49 -31.17 11.59 30.32
C SER A 49 -31.87 12.78 30.98
N GLU A 50 -31.12 13.83 31.29
CA GLU A 50 -31.66 15.15 31.63
C GLU A 50 -32.35 15.73 30.38
N ARG A 51 -33.68 15.79 30.45
CA ARG A 51 -34.53 16.43 29.45
C ARG A 51 -34.58 17.92 29.79
N ASN A 52 -33.79 18.71 29.08
CA ASN A 52 -33.81 20.18 29.19
C ASN A 52 -35.19 20.70 28.79
N LYS A 53 -35.78 21.56 29.63
CA LYS A 53 -37.12 22.17 29.43
C LYS A 53 -37.09 23.42 28.55
N ASP A 54 -35.91 23.86 28.17
CA ASP A 54 -35.73 24.97 27.26
C ASP A 54 -35.82 24.41 25.85
N GLY A 55 -36.81 24.82 25.06
CA GLY A 55 -37.04 24.41 23.68
C GLY A 55 -35.89 24.75 22.70
N THR A 56 -34.69 24.99 23.21
CA THR A 56 -33.45 25.11 22.46
C THR A 56 -32.97 23.71 22.11
N ILE A 57 -33.26 23.29 20.88
CA ILE A 57 -32.69 22.09 20.26
C ILE A 57 -31.18 22.09 20.54
N PRO A 58 -30.61 21.10 21.25
CA PRO A 58 -29.17 21.03 21.39
C PRO A 58 -28.63 20.96 19.97
N VAL A 59 -27.72 21.87 19.62
CA VAL A 59 -26.98 21.82 18.36
C VAL A 59 -26.27 20.49 18.37
N SER A 60 -26.96 19.48 17.84
CA SER A 60 -26.46 18.13 17.73
C SER A 60 -25.15 18.32 17.03
N LEU A 61 -24.08 17.77 17.62
CA LEU A 61 -22.79 17.61 17.02
C LEU A 61 -23.03 17.03 15.62
N ARG A 62 -23.26 17.90 14.63
CA ARG A 62 -23.45 17.52 13.24
C ARG A 62 -22.07 17.01 12.92
N LYS A 63 -21.91 15.68 12.96
CA LYS A 63 -20.78 15.00 12.32
C LYS A 63 -20.61 15.76 11.02
N PRO A 64 -19.47 16.44 10.81
CA PRO A 64 -19.27 17.23 9.62
C PRO A 64 -19.71 16.33 8.49
N ARG A 65 -20.78 16.74 7.81
CA ARG A 65 -21.26 16.08 6.60
C ARG A 65 -20.02 16.14 5.75
N ARG A 66 -19.27 15.04 5.70
CA ARG A 66 -18.11 14.94 4.83
C ARG A 66 -18.75 15.08 3.49
N ASP A 67 -18.67 16.28 2.95
CA ASP A 67 -19.07 16.56 1.60
C ASP A 67 -18.41 15.46 0.80
N ALA A 68 -19.24 14.58 0.24
CA ALA A 68 -18.85 13.51 -0.65
C ALA A 68 -18.37 14.08 -2.00
N ARG A 69 -17.75 15.26 -1.97
CA ARG A 69 -16.89 15.84 -3.00
C ARG A 69 -15.49 15.36 -2.63
N SER A 70 -15.15 14.11 -2.90
CA SER A 70 -14.97 13.67 -4.26
C SER A 70 -15.32 12.19 -4.35
N ILE A 71 -16.39 11.90 -5.10
CA ILE A 71 -16.49 10.65 -5.85
C ILE A 71 -15.29 10.71 -6.81
N PHE A 72 -14.11 10.33 -6.33
CA PHE A 72 -12.92 10.29 -7.17
C PHE A 72 -13.20 9.25 -8.25
N SER A 73 -13.62 9.70 -9.43
CA SER A 73 -13.49 8.94 -10.68
C SER A 73 -12.01 8.89 -11.08
N GLY A 74 -11.14 8.64 -10.11
CA GLY A 74 -9.70 8.60 -10.26
C GLY A 74 -9.30 7.20 -10.68
N VAL A 75 -8.49 7.11 -11.73
CA VAL A 75 -7.86 5.86 -12.13
C VAL A 75 -6.80 5.50 -11.08
N VAL A 76 -6.85 4.28 -10.54
CA VAL A 76 -5.81 3.77 -9.64
C VAL A 76 -4.94 2.78 -10.40
N PHE A 77 -3.67 3.12 -10.56
CA PHE A 77 -2.67 2.23 -11.12
C PHE A 77 -2.08 1.36 -10.02
N ALA A 78 -2.38 0.06 -10.03
CA ALA A 78 -1.77 -0.90 -9.12
C ALA A 78 -0.43 -1.39 -9.70
N VAL A 79 0.67 -1.09 -9.01
CA VAL A 79 2.02 -1.39 -9.49
C VAL A 79 2.78 -2.22 -8.46
N ASN A 80 3.42 -3.29 -8.94
CA ASN A 80 4.27 -4.10 -8.09
C ASN A 80 5.47 -3.29 -7.59
N ALA A 81 5.69 -3.30 -6.27
CA ALA A 81 6.75 -2.54 -5.62
C ALA A 81 8.14 -2.85 -6.21
N ARG A 82 8.41 -4.10 -6.59
CA ARG A 82 9.72 -4.52 -7.15
C ARG A 82 9.95 -3.95 -8.55
N VAL A 83 8.89 -3.82 -9.35
CA VAL A 83 8.96 -3.16 -10.67
C VAL A 83 9.24 -1.67 -10.48
N LEU A 84 8.54 -1.06 -9.51
CA LEU A 84 8.68 0.36 -9.22
C LEU A 84 10.10 0.71 -8.76
N VAL A 85 10.71 -0.08 -7.87
CA VAL A 85 12.11 0.12 -7.41
C VAL A 85 13.10 0.17 -8.58
N LYS A 86 12.89 -0.62 -9.63
CA LYS A 86 13.82 -0.66 -10.77
C LYS A 86 13.73 0.59 -11.63
N ASN A 87 12.54 1.19 -11.74
CA ASN A 87 12.33 2.34 -12.61
C ASN A 87 11.17 3.22 -12.13
N CYS A 88 11.42 4.02 -11.09
CA CYS A 88 10.43 4.96 -10.56
C CYS A 88 10.03 6.04 -11.60
N GLY A 89 10.98 6.45 -12.45
CA GLY A 89 10.81 7.57 -13.37
C GLY A 89 9.73 7.39 -14.42
N VAL A 90 9.48 6.15 -14.86
CA VAL A 90 8.42 5.85 -15.83
C VAL A 90 7.03 6.22 -15.29
N PHE A 91 6.82 6.10 -13.98
CA PHE A 91 5.53 6.37 -13.36
C PHE A 91 5.30 7.85 -13.07
N ASP A 92 6.35 8.67 -13.00
CA ASP A 92 6.21 10.13 -12.92
C ASP A 92 5.48 10.67 -14.17
N GLY A 93 5.96 10.29 -15.36
CA GLY A 93 5.33 10.65 -16.62
C GLY A 93 3.88 10.19 -16.72
N LEU A 94 3.57 8.98 -16.23
CA LEU A 94 2.20 8.46 -16.18
C LEU A 94 1.29 9.31 -15.29
N LEU A 95 1.73 9.62 -14.07
CA LEU A 95 0.95 10.42 -13.11
C LEU A 95 0.77 11.87 -13.58
N ARG A 96 1.74 12.46 -14.28
CA ARG A 96 1.59 13.80 -14.86
C ARG A 96 0.60 13.84 -16.02
N ARG A 97 0.55 12.78 -16.84
CA ARG A 97 -0.34 12.70 -18.02
C ARG A 97 -1.80 12.47 -17.66
N VAL A 98 -2.06 11.72 -16.58
CA VAL A 98 -3.42 11.45 -16.10
C VAL A 98 -3.62 12.23 -14.80
N PRO A 99 -4.10 13.48 -14.84
CA PRO A 99 -4.45 14.21 -13.62
C PRO A 99 -5.49 13.40 -12.83
N ASP A 100 -5.46 13.50 -11.51
CA ASP A 100 -6.34 12.77 -10.57
C ASP A 100 -6.15 11.25 -10.47
N SER A 101 -5.21 10.65 -11.22
CA SER A 101 -4.86 9.25 -11.01
C SER A 101 -4.08 9.04 -9.70
N GLN A 102 -4.15 7.84 -9.14
CA GLN A 102 -3.37 7.43 -7.97
C GLN A 102 -2.51 6.22 -8.30
N LEU A 103 -1.40 6.08 -7.59
CA LEU A 103 -0.50 4.92 -7.69
C LEU A 103 -0.64 4.09 -6.42
N LEU A 104 -1.07 2.84 -6.53
CA LEU A 104 -1.07 1.89 -5.43
C LEU A 104 0.11 0.94 -5.59
N VAL A 105 1.10 1.08 -4.74
CA VAL A 105 2.31 0.25 -4.71
C VAL A 105 2.02 -0.98 -3.86
N TRP A 106 2.07 -2.17 -4.45
CA TRP A 106 1.70 -3.41 -3.76
C TRP A 106 2.73 -4.52 -3.96
N THR A 107 2.68 -5.55 -3.12
CA THR A 107 3.46 -6.79 -3.27
C THR A 107 2.51 -7.96 -3.46
N ALA A 108 2.76 -8.82 -4.45
CA ALA A 108 1.84 -9.91 -4.72
C ALA A 108 1.89 -11.02 -3.66
N THR A 109 0.79 -11.75 -3.52
CA THR A 109 0.73 -12.91 -2.62
C THR A 109 1.70 -13.98 -3.11
N GLY A 110 2.54 -14.49 -2.21
CA GLY A 110 3.59 -15.46 -2.54
C GLY A 110 4.89 -14.82 -3.04
N GLU A 111 4.92 -13.50 -3.25
CA GLU A 111 6.19 -12.81 -3.47
C GLU A 111 6.94 -12.62 -2.14
N PRO A 112 8.28 -12.67 -2.15
CA PRO A 112 9.05 -12.37 -0.96
C PRO A 112 8.76 -10.93 -0.50
N PRO A 113 8.73 -10.65 0.81
CA PRO A 113 8.47 -9.31 1.28
C PRO A 113 9.58 -8.35 0.84
N ILE A 114 9.23 -7.08 0.66
CA ILE A 114 10.16 -6.06 0.20
C ILE A 114 10.88 -5.42 1.39
N SER A 115 12.16 -5.07 1.19
CA SER A 115 12.95 -4.40 2.21
C SER A 115 12.41 -2.99 2.49
N ARG A 116 12.38 -2.59 3.77
CA ARG A 116 11.91 -1.26 4.17
C ARG A 116 12.72 -0.13 3.51
N HIS A 117 14.02 -0.35 3.31
CA HIS A 117 14.90 0.60 2.64
C HIS A 117 14.42 0.93 1.22
N LYS A 118 13.99 -0.08 0.45
CA LYS A 118 13.45 0.10 -0.90
C LYS A 118 12.14 0.89 -0.91
N ILE A 119 11.23 0.59 0.00
CA ILE A 119 9.98 1.35 0.15
C ILE A 119 10.28 2.81 0.50
N SER A 120 11.19 3.06 1.44
CA SER A 120 11.62 4.42 1.77
C SER A 120 12.30 5.13 0.60
N GLY A 121 13.01 4.40 -0.27
CA GLY A 121 13.57 4.93 -1.52
C GLY A 121 12.48 5.40 -2.49
N ILE A 122 11.44 4.58 -2.68
CA ILE A 122 10.27 4.95 -3.50
C ILE A 122 9.57 6.19 -2.92
N GLU A 123 9.32 6.20 -1.61
CA GLU A 123 8.66 7.31 -0.92
C GLU A 123 9.45 8.62 -1.07
N LYS A 124 10.77 8.58 -0.82
CA LYS A 124 11.67 9.73 -1.01
C LYS A 124 11.66 10.23 -2.45
N TYR A 125 11.65 9.33 -3.42
CA TYR A 125 11.57 9.69 -4.83
C TYR A 125 10.27 10.47 -5.12
N PHE A 126 9.11 9.93 -4.76
CA PHE A 126 7.83 10.62 -5.00
C PHE A 126 7.63 11.89 -4.16
N MET A 127 8.30 11.99 -3.01
CA MET A 127 8.41 13.25 -2.27
C MET A 127 9.21 14.29 -3.06
N SER A 128 10.37 13.93 -3.63
CA SER A 128 11.20 14.88 -4.39
C SER A 128 10.54 15.44 -5.64
N VAL A 129 9.62 14.69 -6.26
CA VAL A 129 8.83 15.16 -7.42
C VAL A 129 7.47 15.73 -7.03
N ASN A 130 7.20 15.94 -5.74
CA ASN A 130 5.95 16.47 -5.20
C ASN A 130 4.67 15.68 -5.57
N LEU A 131 4.80 14.38 -5.83
CA LEU A 131 3.68 13.48 -6.16
C LEU A 131 3.34 12.49 -5.03
N HIS A 132 4.00 12.58 -3.87
CA HIS A 132 3.82 11.66 -2.74
C HIS A 132 2.36 11.50 -2.27
N HIS A 133 1.56 12.57 -2.36
CA HIS A 133 0.15 12.55 -1.97
C HIS A 133 -0.73 11.66 -2.86
N ARG A 134 -0.24 11.26 -4.04
CA ARG A 134 -0.94 10.39 -5.00
C ARG A 134 -0.48 8.94 -4.91
N VAL A 135 0.44 8.61 -4.00
CA VAL A 135 1.04 7.28 -3.89
C VAL A 135 0.62 6.62 -2.59
N GLY A 136 -0.06 5.49 -2.69
CA GLY A 136 -0.41 4.60 -1.58
C GLY A 136 0.47 3.36 -1.57
N PHE A 137 0.66 2.76 -0.39
CA PHE A 137 1.45 1.55 -0.22
C PHE A 137 0.63 0.45 0.47
N ASP A 138 0.55 -0.71 -0.16
CA ASP A 138 0.00 -1.96 0.36
C ASP A 138 1.02 -3.10 0.17
N CYS A 139 2.15 -2.96 0.86
CA CYS A 139 3.29 -3.85 0.73
C CYS A 139 3.51 -4.67 1.99
N GLN A 140 3.85 -5.94 1.81
CA GLN A 140 4.41 -6.76 2.88
C GLN A 140 5.88 -6.36 3.10
N ILE A 141 6.17 -5.81 4.28
CA ILE A 141 7.50 -5.31 4.62
C ILE A 141 8.23 -6.33 5.50
N CYS A 142 9.47 -6.67 5.11
CA CYS A 142 10.36 -7.46 5.96
C CYS A 142 10.74 -6.67 7.22
N SER A 143 10.49 -7.24 8.40
CA SER A 143 10.88 -6.63 9.69
C SER A 143 12.39 -6.71 9.92
N ASN A 144 13.03 -7.75 9.39
CA ASN A 144 14.47 -7.99 9.54
C ASN A 144 15.20 -7.53 8.27
N TRP A 145 16.09 -6.56 8.44
CA TRP A 145 16.85 -5.96 7.34
C TRP A 145 17.84 -6.95 6.70
N ILE A 146 18.46 -7.83 7.49
CA ILE A 146 19.42 -8.85 7.00
C ILE A 146 18.71 -9.79 6.03
N ILE A 147 17.54 -10.28 6.44
CA ILE A 147 16.70 -11.15 5.60
C ILE A 147 16.31 -10.43 4.31
N GLY A 148 15.96 -9.14 4.39
CA GLY A 148 15.67 -8.33 3.21
C GLY A 148 16.84 -8.24 2.22
N ILE A 149 18.06 -8.03 2.72
CA ILE A 149 19.28 -8.00 1.88
C ILE A 149 19.53 -9.36 1.23
N LEU A 150 19.45 -10.44 2.01
CA LEU A 150 19.66 -11.80 1.47
C LEU A 150 18.65 -12.12 0.36
N TYR A 151 17.38 -11.77 0.53
CA TYR A 151 16.37 -11.95 -0.52
C TYR A 151 16.65 -11.10 -1.74
N ASP A 152 17.07 -9.85 -1.56
CA ASP A 152 17.42 -8.98 -2.67
C ASP A 152 18.63 -9.52 -3.46
N MET A 153 19.64 -10.02 -2.77
CA MET A 153 20.78 -10.69 -3.42
C MET A 153 20.35 -11.96 -4.14
N LEU A 154 19.50 -12.79 -3.54
CA LEU A 154 18.99 -14.01 -4.17
C LEU A 154 18.20 -13.71 -5.45
N VAL A 155 17.30 -12.74 -5.42
CA VAL A 155 16.51 -12.34 -6.59
C VAL A 155 17.41 -11.80 -7.70
N ASN A 156 18.42 -11.00 -7.36
CA ASN A 156 19.39 -10.49 -8.33
C ASN A 156 20.25 -11.62 -8.92
N LEU A 157 20.65 -12.60 -8.10
CA LEU A 157 21.42 -13.76 -8.55
C LEU A 157 20.60 -14.63 -9.52
N VAL A 158 19.33 -14.92 -9.19
CA VAL A 158 18.42 -15.66 -10.07
C VAL A 158 18.19 -14.92 -11.39
N ALA A 159 18.01 -13.59 -11.34
CA ALA A 159 17.86 -12.77 -12.54
C ALA A 159 19.13 -12.77 -13.39
N LEU A 160 20.31 -12.65 -12.77
CA LEU A 160 21.60 -12.73 -13.46
C LEU A 160 21.78 -14.11 -14.12
N TYR A 161 21.48 -15.19 -13.39
CA TYR A 161 21.52 -16.55 -13.90
C TYR A 161 20.59 -16.73 -15.10
N TRP A 162 19.36 -16.24 -15.01
CA TRP A 162 18.40 -16.28 -16.11
C TRP A 162 18.91 -15.52 -17.34
N ASN A 163 19.46 -14.32 -17.16
CA ASN A 163 20.03 -13.53 -18.25
C ASN A 163 21.23 -14.25 -18.88
N PHE A 164 22.12 -14.83 -18.06
CA PHE A 164 23.26 -15.61 -18.54
C PHE A 164 22.81 -16.84 -19.35
N MET A 165 21.82 -17.58 -18.87
CA MET A 165 21.27 -18.74 -19.59
C MET A 165 20.64 -18.34 -20.93
N ASN A 166 19.93 -17.20 -20.99
CA ASN A 166 19.42 -16.68 -22.26
C ASN A 166 20.55 -16.27 -23.19
N PHE A 167 21.59 -15.61 -22.70
CA PHE A 167 22.75 -15.25 -23.50
C PHE A 167 23.43 -16.48 -24.12
N VAL A 168 23.68 -17.54 -23.34
CA VAL A 168 24.26 -18.79 -23.84
C VAL A 168 23.36 -19.45 -24.88
N ARG A 169 22.04 -19.36 -24.71
CA ARG A 169 21.06 -19.97 -25.62
C ARG A 169 20.95 -19.22 -26.95
N TYR A 170 20.95 -17.89 -26.94
CA TYR A 170 20.74 -17.06 -28.13
C TYR A 170 22.03 -16.54 -28.77
N GLY A 171 23.17 -16.58 -28.08
CA GLY A 171 24.46 -16.11 -28.60
C GLY A 171 25.15 -17.10 -29.57
N LYS A 172 24.46 -18.16 -30.00
CA LYS A 172 24.95 -19.12 -31.00
C LYS A 172 24.30 -18.94 -32.39
N GLU A 173 23.39 -17.99 -32.52
CA GLU A 173 22.83 -17.54 -33.81
C GLU A 173 23.62 -16.34 -34.34
#